data_AF-A0A0E3SD46-F1
#
_entry.id   AF-A0A0E3SD46-F1
#
_cell.length_a   1.000
_cell.length_b   1.000
_cell.length_c   1.000
_cell.angle_alpha   90.00
_cell.angle_beta   90.00
_cell.angle_gamma   90.00
#
_symmetry.space_group_name_H-M   'P 1'
#
loop_
_entity.id
_entity.type
_entity.pdbx_description
1 polymer ?
#
loop_
_entity_poly.entity_id
_entity_poly.type
_entity_poly.pdbx_seq_one_letter_code
_entity_poly.pdbx_strand_id
1 'polypeptide(L)'
;MEKHAISEKGFLMPYPVVHVLFFLFCVGAVALYAVIGPLSRRELSPRDTRKLLLLVFVGGLSTLLPDIMAVYNFLVNDNLGHSLVGSIPTHSFLFSSTAILFGMFVGYAAYRELSKAFYMAIFAGSAFVTHLLLDDIAEGGCAYLYPLYSKPISVFSIMDTGFADAGGLFNYLIISFVSVFCVFIVILMALFALNKFGFEFIYRTEK
;
A
#
# COMPACT_ATOMS: atom_id res chain seq x y z
N MET A 1 -14.77 -33.82 32.38
CA MET A 1 -14.42 -32.58 33.11
C MET A 1 -13.40 -31.84 32.25
N GLU A 2 -13.92 -31.13 31.28
CA GLU A 2 -13.21 -30.52 30.15
C GLU A 2 -12.68 -29.16 30.63
N LYS A 3 -11.36 -29.01 30.71
CA LYS A 3 -10.75 -27.71 31.03
C LYS A 3 -10.69 -26.91 29.74
N HIS A 4 -11.46 -25.82 29.72
CA HIS A 4 -11.41 -24.73 28.76
C HIS A 4 -9.95 -24.36 28.44
N ALA A 5 -9.49 -24.75 27.26
CA ALA A 5 -8.39 -24.08 26.58
C ALA A 5 -8.96 -22.76 26.05
N ILE A 6 -8.88 -21.72 26.87
CA ILE A 6 -9.06 -20.34 26.41
C ILE A 6 -7.93 -20.09 25.44
N SER A 7 -8.28 -20.17 24.15
CA SER A 7 -7.43 -19.78 23.04
C SER A 7 -6.94 -18.36 23.30
N GLU A 8 -5.63 -18.22 23.51
CA GLU A 8 -4.89 -16.98 23.28
C GLU A 8 -5.07 -16.59 21.81
N LYS A 9 -6.26 -16.08 21.46
CA LYS A 9 -6.42 -15.27 20.26
C LYS A 9 -5.76 -13.95 20.60
N GLY A 10 -4.45 -13.87 20.34
CA GLY A 10 -3.74 -12.60 20.26
C GLY A 10 -4.61 -11.66 19.44
N PHE A 11 -5.06 -10.58 20.07
CA PHE A 11 -5.81 -9.51 19.46
C PHE A 11 -4.88 -8.86 18.42
N LEU A 12 -4.81 -9.39 17.20
CA LEU A 12 -4.26 -8.65 16.08
C LEU A 12 -5.21 -7.48 15.84
N MET A 13 -4.85 -6.32 16.38
CA MET A 13 -5.59 -5.10 16.10
C MET A 13 -5.48 -4.83 14.59
N PRO A 14 -6.59 -4.53 13.92
CA PRO A 14 -6.54 -4.13 12.52
C PRO A 14 -5.92 -2.74 12.52
N TYR A 15 -4.89 -2.54 11.71
CA TYR A 15 -4.25 -1.24 11.60
C TYR A 15 -4.55 -0.50 10.27
N PRO A 16 -5.81 -0.40 9.77
CA PRO A 16 -6.12 0.35 8.53
C PRO A 16 -5.63 1.80 8.57
N VAL A 17 -5.67 2.41 9.76
CA VAL A 17 -5.13 3.76 9.96
C VAL A 17 -3.62 3.78 9.77
N VAL A 18 -2.89 2.78 10.27
CA VAL A 18 -1.44 2.68 10.08
C VAL A 18 -1.11 2.42 8.62
N HIS A 19 -1.88 1.58 7.91
CA HIS A 19 -1.71 1.36 6.47
C HIS A 19 -1.85 2.64 5.66
N VAL A 20 -2.93 3.40 5.91
CA VAL A 20 -3.14 4.70 5.26
C VAL A 20 -2.06 5.70 5.64
N LEU A 21 -1.66 5.76 6.91
CA LEU A 21 -0.57 6.64 7.35
C LEU A 21 0.76 6.25 6.73
N PHE A 22 1.09 4.97 6.67
CA PHE A 22 2.31 4.46 6.07
C PHE A 22 2.37 4.80 4.59
N PHE A 23 1.27 4.60 3.85
CA PHE A 23 1.14 5.09 2.48
C PHE A 23 1.31 6.62 2.38
N LEU A 24 0.63 7.38 3.24
CA LEU A 24 0.74 8.84 3.26
C LEU A 24 2.16 9.31 3.59
N PHE A 25 2.91 8.61 4.44
CA PHE A 25 4.29 8.99 4.80
C PHE A 25 5.31 8.53 3.75
N CYS A 26 5.16 7.33 3.18
CA CYS A 26 6.09 6.81 2.18
C CYS A 26 5.86 7.40 0.78
N VAL A 27 4.60 7.58 0.38
CA VAL A 27 4.21 8.00 -0.97
C VAL A 27 3.56 9.38 -0.96
N GLY A 28 2.67 9.63 0.01
CA GLY A 28 1.97 10.91 0.13
C GLY A 28 2.87 12.10 0.47
N ALA A 29 3.93 11.90 1.28
CA ALA A 29 4.88 12.95 1.66
C ALA A 29 5.66 13.45 0.44
N VAL A 30 5.97 12.57 -0.49
CA VAL A 30 6.66 12.93 -1.73
C VAL A 30 5.73 13.65 -2.70
N ALA A 31 4.46 13.23 -2.76
CA ALA A 31 3.43 13.97 -3.48
C ALA A 31 3.18 15.37 -2.87
N LEU A 32 3.15 15.47 -1.54
CA LEU A 32 3.08 16.74 -0.80
C LEU A 32 4.29 17.61 -1.13
N TYR A 33 5.51 17.08 -1.10
CA TYR A 33 6.72 17.81 -1.47
C TYR A 33 6.65 18.35 -2.90
N ALA A 34 6.20 17.53 -3.86
CA ALA A 34 6.02 17.95 -5.25
C ALA A 34 4.97 19.08 -5.41
N VAL A 35 4.05 19.22 -4.46
CA VAL A 35 3.00 20.24 -4.47
C VAL A 35 3.35 21.46 -3.63
N ILE A 36 4.14 21.34 -2.56
CA ILE A 36 4.51 22.44 -1.65
C ILE A 36 5.21 23.58 -2.40
N GLY A 37 6.06 23.28 -3.38
CA GLY A 37 6.70 24.30 -4.22
C GLY A 37 5.68 25.18 -4.96
N PRO A 38 4.81 24.60 -5.81
CA PRO A 38 3.69 25.30 -6.44
C PRO A 38 2.75 26.01 -5.45
N LEU A 39 2.50 25.40 -4.28
CA LEU A 39 1.66 25.95 -3.20
C LEU A 39 2.27 27.22 -2.61
N SER A 40 3.58 27.20 -2.35
CA SER A 40 4.35 28.34 -1.84
C SER A 40 4.42 29.50 -2.83
N ARG A 41 4.32 29.23 -4.14
CA ARG A 41 4.33 30.25 -5.20
C ARG A 41 2.94 30.84 -5.50
N ARG A 42 1.87 30.37 -4.80
CA ARG A 42 0.45 30.70 -5.09
C ARG A 42 0.02 30.38 -6.53
N GLU A 43 0.68 29.43 -7.18
CA GLU A 43 0.41 29.02 -8.56
C GLU A 43 -0.62 27.86 -8.65
N LEU A 44 -1.19 27.43 -7.52
CA LEU A 44 -2.16 26.33 -7.51
C LEU A 44 -3.49 26.73 -8.13
N SER A 45 -3.70 26.21 -9.34
CA SER A 45 -5.01 26.21 -9.96
C SER A 45 -5.97 25.29 -9.19
N PRO A 46 -7.28 25.60 -9.12
CA PRO A 46 -8.31 24.67 -8.66
C PRO A 46 -8.25 23.31 -9.38
N ARG A 47 -7.72 23.28 -10.62
CA ARG A 47 -7.50 22.07 -11.39
C ARG A 47 -6.44 21.15 -10.75
N ASP A 48 -5.40 21.71 -10.15
CA ASP A 48 -4.32 20.93 -9.54
C ASP A 48 -4.72 20.40 -8.16
N THR A 49 -5.51 21.16 -7.40
CA THR A 49 -6.14 20.67 -6.17
C THR A 49 -7.05 19.46 -6.45
N ARG A 50 -7.84 19.49 -7.53
CA ARG A 50 -8.69 18.35 -7.93
C ARG A 50 -7.85 17.11 -8.28
N LYS A 51 -6.72 17.26 -8.97
CA LYS A 51 -5.81 16.15 -9.27
C LYS A 51 -5.25 15.54 -7.99
N LEU A 52 -4.82 16.37 -7.04
CA LEU A 52 -4.29 15.91 -5.76
C LEU A 52 -5.34 15.15 -4.95
N LEU A 53 -6.56 15.70 -4.85
CA LEU A 53 -7.68 15.03 -4.18
C LEU A 53 -8.01 13.68 -4.83
N LEU A 54 -7.98 13.60 -6.16
CA LEU A 54 -8.19 12.36 -6.89
C LEU A 54 -7.11 11.32 -6.55
N LEU A 55 -5.84 11.73 -6.47
CA LEU A 55 -4.74 10.85 -6.10
C LEU A 55 -4.84 10.39 -4.64
N VAL A 56 -5.16 11.29 -3.71
CA VAL A 56 -5.38 10.91 -2.30
C VAL A 56 -6.53 9.92 -2.18
N PHE A 57 -7.61 10.16 -2.91
CA PHE A 57 -8.77 9.26 -2.95
C PHE A 57 -8.41 7.88 -3.51
N VAL A 58 -7.78 7.82 -4.69
CA VAL A 58 -7.41 6.56 -5.33
C VAL A 58 -6.39 5.80 -4.50
N GLY A 59 -5.35 6.47 -4.03
CA GLY A 59 -4.30 5.87 -3.20
C GLY A 59 -4.85 5.36 -1.89
N GLY A 60 -5.59 6.20 -1.15
CA GLY A 60 -6.20 5.84 0.13
C GLY A 60 -7.16 4.66 0.03
N LEU A 61 -8.06 4.66 -0.96
CA LEU A 61 -8.94 3.50 -1.18
C LEU A 61 -8.16 2.26 -1.58
N SER A 62 -7.16 2.39 -2.46
CA SER A 62 -6.37 1.24 -2.91
C SER A 62 -5.53 0.63 -1.80
N THR A 63 -5.04 1.43 -0.86
CA THR A 63 -4.39 0.97 0.37
C THR A 63 -5.38 0.34 1.34
N LEU A 64 -6.63 0.80 1.42
CA LEU A 64 -7.66 0.24 2.31
C LEU A 64 -8.38 -0.99 1.76
N LEU A 65 -8.29 -1.25 0.45
CA LEU A 65 -8.96 -2.37 -0.20
C LEU A 65 -8.67 -3.74 0.45
N PRO A 66 -7.42 -4.09 0.81
CA PRO A 66 -7.14 -5.32 1.55
C PRO A 66 -7.90 -5.39 2.89
N ASP A 67 -7.97 -4.27 3.61
CA ASP A 67 -8.52 -4.14 4.96
C ASP A 67 -10.04 -4.01 5.03
N ILE A 68 -10.74 -3.84 3.90
CA ILE A 68 -12.21 -3.70 3.92
C ILE A 68 -12.90 -4.89 4.59
N MET A 69 -12.24 -6.04 4.59
CA MET A 69 -12.71 -7.27 5.20
C MET A 69 -12.65 -7.25 6.74
N ALA A 70 -11.82 -6.38 7.32
CA ALA A 70 -11.85 -6.09 8.75
C ALA A 70 -13.22 -5.53 9.18
N VAL A 71 -13.81 -4.64 8.36
CA VAL A 71 -15.13 -4.06 8.61
C VAL A 71 -16.21 -5.14 8.53
N TYR A 72 -16.13 -6.01 7.53
CA TYR A 72 -17.05 -7.15 7.41
C TYR A 72 -16.96 -8.07 8.63
N ASN A 73 -15.76 -8.47 9.03
CA ASN A 73 -15.56 -9.36 10.17
C ASN A 73 -15.99 -8.73 11.50
N PHE A 74 -15.82 -7.42 11.66
CA PHE A 74 -16.32 -6.71 12.83
C PHE A 74 -17.85 -6.78 12.92
N LEU A 75 -18.53 -6.54 11.80
CA LEU A 75 -20.00 -6.52 11.75
C LEU A 75 -20.63 -7.92 11.83
N VAL A 76 -19.98 -8.93 11.25
CA VAL A 76 -20.59 -10.26 11.06
C VAL A 76 -20.02 -11.31 12.02
N ASN A 77 -18.72 -11.27 12.28
CA ASN A 77 -17.98 -12.33 12.98
C ASN A 77 -17.43 -11.90 14.35
N ASP A 78 -17.81 -10.69 14.83
CA ASP A 78 -17.38 -10.07 16.10
C ASP A 78 -15.87 -10.17 16.35
N ASN A 79 -15.09 -10.01 15.28
CA ASN A 79 -13.63 -10.01 15.35
C ASN A 79 -13.04 -9.00 14.38
N LEU A 80 -11.77 -8.67 14.59
CA LEU A 80 -11.06 -7.67 13.81
C LEU A 80 -10.00 -8.26 12.88
N GLY A 81 -10.11 -9.55 12.53
CA GLY A 81 -9.24 -10.15 11.53
C GLY A 81 -9.43 -9.43 10.19
N HIS A 82 -8.34 -9.00 9.56
CA HIS A 82 -8.40 -8.25 8.30
C HIS A 82 -7.84 -9.07 7.13
N SER A 83 -6.91 -9.99 7.41
CA SER A 83 -6.25 -10.85 6.43
C SER A 83 -7.08 -12.04 5.93
N LEU A 84 -8.22 -12.33 6.55
CA LEU A 84 -9.07 -13.49 6.27
C LEU A 84 -10.56 -13.13 6.31
N VAL A 85 -11.37 -13.71 5.42
CA VAL A 85 -12.83 -13.84 5.59
C VAL A 85 -13.16 -15.31 5.71
N GLY A 86 -13.56 -15.75 6.90
CA GLY A 86 -13.67 -17.18 7.19
C GLY A 86 -12.33 -17.88 6.94
N SER A 87 -12.28 -18.77 5.96
CA SER A 87 -11.06 -19.49 5.54
C SER A 87 -10.39 -18.92 4.28
N ILE A 88 -10.86 -17.79 3.75
CA ILE A 88 -10.38 -17.21 2.49
C ILE A 88 -9.43 -16.05 2.81
N PRO A 89 -8.14 -16.14 2.41
CA PRO A 89 -7.21 -15.01 2.49
C PRO A 89 -7.59 -13.88 1.54
N THR A 90 -7.56 -12.66 2.04
CA THR A 90 -8.01 -11.45 1.33
C THR A 90 -6.85 -10.61 0.83
N HIS A 91 -5.65 -10.84 1.36
CA HIS A 91 -4.43 -10.10 1.07
C HIS A 91 -3.60 -10.82 0.03
N SER A 92 -4.20 -11.12 -1.14
CA SER A 92 -3.51 -11.82 -2.22
C SER A 92 -3.17 -10.90 -3.40
N PHE A 93 -2.16 -11.27 -4.18
CA PHE A 93 -1.84 -10.56 -5.43
C PHE A 93 -3.01 -10.57 -6.42
N LEU A 94 -3.85 -11.61 -6.36
CA LEU A 94 -5.08 -11.64 -7.14
C LEU A 94 -6.00 -10.48 -6.74
N PHE A 95 -6.10 -10.18 -5.44
CA PHE A 95 -6.85 -9.01 -4.97
C PHE A 95 -6.19 -7.69 -5.36
N SER A 96 -4.86 -7.63 -5.56
CA SER A 96 -4.20 -6.42 -6.11
C SER A 96 -4.71 -6.06 -7.51
N SER A 97 -5.19 -7.04 -8.30
CA SER A 97 -5.82 -6.78 -9.60
C SER A 97 -7.06 -5.89 -9.48
N THR A 98 -7.81 -5.99 -8.36
CA THR A 98 -8.99 -5.14 -8.12
C THR A 98 -8.60 -3.68 -7.93
N ALA A 99 -7.51 -3.40 -7.20
CA ALA A 99 -6.97 -2.06 -7.03
C ALA A 99 -6.46 -1.49 -8.36
N ILE A 100 -5.76 -2.30 -9.16
CA ILE A 100 -5.27 -1.91 -10.48
C ILE A 100 -6.44 -1.58 -11.43
N LEU A 101 -7.46 -2.45 -11.49
CA LEU A 101 -8.66 -2.22 -12.31
C LEU A 101 -9.44 -1.00 -11.84
N PHE A 102 -9.57 -0.80 -10.53
CA PHE A 102 -10.16 0.40 -9.94
C PHE A 102 -9.41 1.66 -10.36
N GLY A 103 -8.08 1.69 -10.20
CA GLY A 103 -7.24 2.81 -10.63
C GLY A 103 -7.38 3.08 -12.13
N MET A 104 -7.36 2.04 -12.96
CA MET A 104 -7.55 2.17 -14.40
C MET A 104 -8.92 2.77 -14.75
N PHE A 105 -9.99 2.28 -14.13
CA PHE A 105 -11.35 2.77 -14.34
C PHE A 105 -11.48 4.24 -13.95
N VAL A 106 -11.06 4.60 -12.73
CA VAL A 106 -11.13 5.97 -12.22
C VAL A 106 -10.27 6.91 -13.08
N GLY A 107 -9.06 6.49 -13.45
CA GLY A 107 -8.17 7.27 -14.32
C GLY A 107 -8.80 7.51 -15.70
N TYR A 108 -9.40 6.49 -16.30
CA TYR A 108 -10.10 6.65 -17.58
C TYR A 108 -11.34 7.54 -17.44
N ALA A 109 -12.13 7.39 -16.37
CA ALA A 109 -13.31 8.21 -16.14
C ALA A 109 -12.97 9.70 -15.96
N ALA A 110 -11.87 10.00 -15.24
CA ALA A 110 -11.43 11.35 -14.93
C ALA A 110 -10.75 12.06 -16.11
N TYR A 111 -9.92 11.35 -16.88
CA TYR A 111 -9.09 11.95 -17.92
C TYR A 111 -9.50 11.60 -19.35
N ARG A 112 -10.31 10.54 -19.54
CA ARG A 112 -10.72 10.01 -20.85
C ARG A 112 -9.54 9.64 -21.78
N GLU A 113 -8.38 9.37 -21.18
CA GLU A 113 -7.13 9.02 -21.87
C GLU A 113 -6.61 7.68 -21.32
N LEU A 114 -6.35 6.72 -22.21
CA LEU A 114 -5.82 5.40 -21.82
C LEU A 114 -4.44 5.49 -21.15
N SER A 115 -3.59 6.40 -21.61
CA SER A 115 -2.27 6.64 -21.01
C SER A 115 -2.39 7.07 -19.55
N LYS A 116 -3.29 8.01 -19.24
CA LYS A 116 -3.57 8.47 -17.86
C LYS A 116 -4.22 7.38 -17.02
N ALA A 117 -5.12 6.59 -17.61
CA ALA A 117 -5.72 5.43 -16.95
C ALA A 117 -4.65 4.41 -16.53
N PHE A 118 -3.69 4.12 -17.40
CA PHE A 118 -2.59 3.20 -17.10
C PHE A 118 -1.70 3.72 -15.95
N TYR A 119 -1.35 5.00 -15.95
CA TYR A 119 -0.58 5.57 -14.83
C TYR A 119 -1.37 5.60 -13.52
N MET A 120 -2.68 5.82 -13.56
CA MET A 120 -3.53 5.72 -12.37
C MET A 120 -3.61 4.27 -11.86
N ALA A 121 -3.59 3.29 -12.75
CA ALA A 121 -3.53 1.88 -12.39
C ALA A 121 -2.21 1.51 -11.71
N ILE A 122 -1.07 2.01 -12.21
CA ILE A 122 0.25 1.85 -11.56
C ILE A 122 0.23 2.49 -10.17
N PHE A 123 -0.31 3.70 -10.05
CA PHE A 123 -0.41 4.39 -8.77
C PHE A 123 -1.27 3.62 -7.76
N ALA A 124 -2.47 3.18 -8.15
CA ALA A 124 -3.33 2.35 -7.31
C ALA A 124 -2.66 1.02 -6.91
N GLY A 125 -1.98 0.37 -7.85
CA GLY A 125 -1.19 -0.83 -7.59
C GLY A 125 -0.06 -0.57 -6.58
N SER A 126 0.67 0.54 -6.72
CA SER A 126 1.73 0.90 -5.75
C SER A 126 1.17 1.15 -4.35
N ALA A 127 -0.02 1.75 -4.24
CA ALA A 127 -0.69 1.98 -2.96
C ALA A 127 -1.13 0.67 -2.29
N PHE A 128 -1.63 -0.28 -3.07
CA PHE A 128 -1.94 -1.64 -2.59
C PHE A 128 -0.68 -2.40 -2.18
N VAL A 129 0.39 -2.34 -2.97
CA VAL A 129 1.66 -3.02 -2.63
C VAL A 129 2.31 -2.41 -1.39
N THR A 130 2.15 -1.10 -1.16
CA THR A 130 2.59 -0.43 0.07
C THR A 130 1.89 -1.01 1.30
N HIS A 131 0.60 -1.37 1.17
CA HIS A 131 -0.15 -2.08 2.23
C HIS A 131 0.49 -3.44 2.52
N LEU A 132 0.65 -4.30 1.51
CA LEU A 132 1.25 -5.63 1.69
C LEU A 132 2.67 -5.56 2.27
N LEU A 133 3.43 -4.52 1.91
CA LEU A 133 4.76 -4.31 2.47
C LEU A 133 4.71 -4.03 3.98
N LEU A 134 3.68 -3.34 4.45
CA LEU A 134 3.49 -3.10 5.88
C LEU A 134 3.01 -4.36 6.61
N ASP A 135 2.15 -5.18 5.99
CA ASP A 135 1.77 -6.48 6.54
C ASP A 135 2.98 -7.41 6.66
N ASP A 136 3.90 -7.39 5.68
CA ASP A 136 5.16 -8.15 5.78
C ASP A 136 6.03 -7.68 6.95
N ILE A 137 6.07 -6.36 7.23
CA ILE A 137 6.79 -5.81 8.39
C ILE A 137 6.12 -6.19 9.71
N ALA A 138 4.79 -6.16 9.76
CA ALA A 138 4.02 -6.26 11.00
C ALA A 138 3.69 -7.71 11.39
N GLU A 139 3.41 -8.57 10.41
CA GLU A 139 2.87 -9.92 10.61
C GLU A 139 3.82 -11.04 10.17
N GLY A 140 4.93 -10.71 9.50
CA GLY A 140 5.84 -11.73 8.94
C GLY A 140 5.31 -12.37 7.64
N GLY A 141 4.23 -11.83 7.09
CA GLY A 141 3.69 -12.19 5.78
C GLY A 141 2.30 -12.80 5.80
N CYS A 142 1.69 -12.82 4.62
CA CYS A 142 0.31 -13.21 4.37
C CYS A 142 0.21 -14.28 3.27
N ALA A 143 -0.97 -14.86 3.05
CA ALA A 143 -1.16 -15.85 1.98
C ALA A 143 -1.30 -15.17 0.60
N TYR A 144 -0.24 -14.48 0.14
CA TYR A 144 -0.28 -13.62 -1.05
C TYR A 144 -0.54 -14.36 -2.37
N LEU A 145 -0.22 -15.64 -2.45
CA LEU A 145 -0.39 -16.47 -3.65
C LEU A 145 -1.72 -17.24 -3.67
N TYR A 146 -2.62 -16.99 -2.72
CA TYR A 146 -3.94 -17.60 -2.73
C TYR A 146 -4.69 -17.26 -4.03
N PRO A 147 -5.33 -18.24 -4.71
CA PRO A 147 -5.60 -19.62 -4.25
C PRO A 147 -4.55 -20.67 -4.66
N LEU A 148 -3.50 -20.30 -5.38
CA LEU A 148 -2.47 -21.24 -5.85
C LEU A 148 -1.62 -21.80 -4.70
N TYR A 149 -1.43 -20.98 -3.65
CA TYR A 149 -0.72 -21.37 -2.44
C TYR A 149 -1.28 -20.62 -1.23
N SER A 150 -1.72 -21.36 -0.22
CA SER A 150 -2.50 -20.82 0.90
C SER A 150 -1.71 -20.65 2.20
N LYS A 151 -0.43 -21.04 2.24
CA LYS A 151 0.39 -20.77 3.43
C LYS A 151 0.89 -19.32 3.37
N PRO A 152 1.08 -18.67 4.54
CA PRO A 152 1.74 -17.39 4.60
C PRO A 152 3.09 -17.46 3.90
N ILE A 153 3.35 -16.47 3.06
CA ILE A 153 4.68 -16.16 2.54
C ILE A 153 4.86 -14.68 2.80
N SER A 154 6.07 -14.22 3.05
CA SER A 154 6.36 -12.81 2.88
C SER A 154 6.72 -12.59 1.39
N VAL A 155 6.03 -11.66 0.73
CA VAL A 155 6.37 -11.24 -0.65
C VAL A 155 7.81 -10.77 -0.69
N PHE A 156 8.16 -10.05 0.37
CA PHE A 156 9.47 -9.56 0.63
C PHE A 156 10.13 -10.48 1.65
N SER A 157 10.25 -11.79 1.37
CA SER A 157 10.56 -12.90 2.34
C SER A 157 11.74 -12.71 3.31
N ILE A 158 12.47 -11.63 3.12
CA ILE A 158 13.60 -11.13 3.88
C ILE A 158 13.16 -10.13 4.97
N MET A 159 11.95 -9.59 4.91
CA MET A 159 11.32 -8.65 5.85
C MET A 159 10.68 -9.35 7.05
N ASP A 160 10.29 -10.62 6.89
CA ASP A 160 9.77 -11.50 7.97
C ASP A 160 10.87 -11.92 8.97
N THR A 161 12.13 -11.95 8.55
CA THR A 161 13.23 -12.08 9.51
C THR A 161 13.40 -10.76 10.23
N GLY A 162 12.93 -10.68 11.48
CA GLY A 162 13.28 -9.58 12.37
C GLY A 162 14.77 -9.29 12.23
N PHE A 163 15.16 -8.04 11.98
CA PHE A 163 16.55 -7.73 11.62
C PHE A 163 17.56 -8.31 12.64
N ALA A 164 17.15 -8.43 13.91
CA ALA A 164 17.94 -9.06 14.98
C ALA A 164 18.12 -10.58 14.85
N ASP A 165 17.20 -11.29 14.19
CA ASP A 165 17.15 -12.74 14.05
C ASP A 165 17.83 -13.25 12.76
N ALA A 166 18.43 -12.36 11.97
CA ALA A 166 19.16 -12.68 10.73
C ALA A 166 20.40 -13.59 10.92
N GLY A 167 20.72 -13.96 12.16
CA GLY A 167 21.81 -14.85 12.55
C GLY A 167 23.19 -14.18 12.55
N GLY A 168 23.56 -13.44 11.50
CA GLY A 168 24.88 -12.81 11.37
C GLY A 168 24.90 -11.53 10.53
N LEU A 169 25.99 -10.76 10.64
CA LEU A 169 26.13 -9.42 10.05
C LEU A 169 25.90 -9.38 8.52
N PHE A 170 26.42 -10.36 7.79
CA PHE A 170 26.26 -10.43 6.34
C PHE A 170 24.79 -10.61 5.93
N ASN A 171 24.08 -11.53 6.58
CA ASN A 171 22.66 -11.75 6.36
C ASN A 171 21.85 -10.50 6.76
N TYR A 172 22.14 -9.90 7.92
CA TYR A 172 21.54 -8.65 8.36
C TYR A 172 21.67 -7.54 7.31
N LEU A 173 22.86 -7.35 6.73
CA LEU A 173 23.11 -6.31 5.72
C LEU A 173 22.37 -6.59 4.40
N ILE A 174 22.36 -7.84 3.93
CA ILE A 174 21.58 -8.23 2.75
C ILE A 174 20.09 -8.01 2.99
N ILE A 175 19.60 -8.45 4.16
CA ILE A 175 18.20 -8.33 4.53
C ILE A 175 17.79 -6.86 4.56
N SER A 176 18.56 -6.03 5.26
CA SER A 176 18.36 -4.58 5.33
C SER A 176 18.36 -3.93 3.95
N PHE A 177 19.32 -4.28 3.09
CA PHE A 177 19.42 -3.70 1.75
C PHE A 177 18.21 -4.06 0.89
N VAL A 178 17.80 -5.34 0.86
CA VAL A 178 16.68 -5.79 0.04
C VAL A 178 15.37 -5.19 0.54
N SER A 179 15.12 -5.16 1.86
CA SER A 179 13.92 -4.55 2.44
C SER A 179 13.81 -3.07 2.07
N VAL A 180 14.88 -2.30 2.21
CA VAL A 180 14.92 -0.88 1.82
C VAL A 180 14.76 -0.72 0.30
N PHE A 181 15.36 -1.61 -0.50
CA PHE A 181 15.25 -1.58 -1.94
C PHE A 181 13.81 -1.85 -2.42
N CYS A 182 13.08 -2.74 -1.76
CA CYS A 182 11.67 -3.01 -2.04
C CYS A 182 10.79 -1.79 -1.75
N VAL A 183 10.96 -1.15 -0.58
CA VAL A 183 10.31 0.12 -0.26
C VAL A 183 10.62 1.18 -1.32
N PHE A 184 11.89 1.28 -1.71
CA PHE A 184 12.35 2.23 -2.73
C PHE A 184 11.68 2.00 -4.09
N ILE A 185 11.54 0.75 -4.55
CA ILE A 185 10.84 0.43 -5.81
C ILE A 185 9.37 0.88 -5.75
N VAL A 186 8.68 0.60 -4.65
CA VAL A 186 7.25 0.98 -4.50
C VAL A 186 7.09 2.50 -4.55
N ILE A 187 7.98 3.22 -3.87
CA ILE A 187 8.05 4.69 -3.95
C ILE A 187 8.32 5.13 -5.40
N LEU A 188 9.29 4.54 -6.10
CA LEU A 188 9.60 4.89 -7.49
C LEU A 188 8.41 4.66 -8.43
N MET A 189 7.65 3.58 -8.26
CA MET A 189 6.43 3.34 -9.06
C MET A 189 5.41 4.45 -8.87
N ALA A 190 5.17 4.85 -7.61
CA ALA A 190 4.24 5.92 -7.31
C ALA A 190 4.74 7.26 -7.89
N LEU A 191 6.03 7.57 -7.74
CA LEU A 191 6.63 8.80 -8.28
C LEU A 191 6.59 8.84 -9.80
N PHE A 192 6.87 7.71 -10.45
CA PHE A 192 6.77 7.58 -11.89
C PHE A 192 5.35 7.88 -12.37
N ALA A 193 4.33 7.38 -11.68
CA ALA A 193 2.94 7.70 -11.99
C ALA A 193 2.61 9.18 -11.74
N LEU A 194 3.03 9.75 -10.61
CA LEU A 194 2.80 11.15 -10.24
C LEU A 194 3.40 12.13 -11.25
N ASN A 195 4.62 11.86 -11.72
CA ASN A 195 5.27 12.65 -12.77
C ASN A 195 4.38 12.78 -14.01
N LYS A 196 3.66 11.70 -14.38
CA LYS A 196 2.77 11.69 -15.54
C LYS A 196 1.48 12.48 -15.33
N PHE A 197 1.17 12.90 -14.11
CA PHE A 197 0.08 13.83 -13.80
C PHE A 197 0.53 15.30 -13.72
N GLY A 198 1.81 15.58 -13.99
CA GLY A 198 2.37 16.93 -13.97
C GLY A 198 2.82 17.38 -12.58
N PHE A 199 2.97 16.46 -11.63
CA PHE A 199 3.71 16.70 -10.40
C PHE A 199 5.20 16.53 -10.71
N GLU A 200 5.74 17.43 -11.52
CA GLU A 200 7.14 17.41 -11.87
C GLU A 200 7.96 17.95 -10.70
N PHE A 201 9.04 17.26 -10.34
CA PHE A 201 10.07 17.76 -9.43
C PHE A 201 10.93 18.82 -10.13
N ILE A 202 10.30 19.85 -10.73
CA ILE A 202 11.07 20.90 -11.39
C ILE A 202 11.62 21.83 -10.32
N TYR A 203 12.90 21.65 -10.02
CA TYR A 203 13.72 22.77 -9.58
C TYR A 203 13.79 23.74 -10.76
N ARG A 204 12.87 24.70 -10.79
CA ARG A 204 12.89 25.76 -11.80
C ARG A 204 14.11 26.60 -11.45
N THR A 205 15.23 26.36 -12.14
CA THR A 205 16.35 27.30 -12.12
C THR A 205 15.79 28.64 -12.58
N GLU A 206 15.69 29.58 -11.65
CA GLU A 206 15.32 30.95 -11.95
C GLU A 206 16.25 31.46 -13.06
N LYS A 207 15.64 32.02 -14.11
CA LYS A 207 16.33 32.81 -15.13
C LYS A 207 16.30 34.27 -14.70
#